data_AF-A0A6H5IE92-F1
#
_entry.id   AF-A0A6H5IE92-F1
#
_cell.length_a   1.000
_cell.length_b   1.000
_cell.length_c   1.000
_cell.angle_alpha   90.00
_cell.angle_beta   90.00
_cell.angle_gamma   90.00
#
_symmetry.space_group_name_H-M   'P 1'
#
loop_
_entity.id
_entity.type
_entity.pdbx_description
1 polymer ?
#
loop_
_entity_poly.entity_id
_entity_poly.type
_entity_poly.pdbx_seq_one_letter_code
_entity_poly.pdbx_strand_id
1 'polypeptide(L)'
;MLCHKISILFVLLHIVIITSSEHHANFQKPTVLIGILARNKAHTLPYTLSFLESLTIPRIESRYDARRRCFLTNPDTLNLLISQKKLVVAPLLKSDGMYSNFWSGMTDNYYYKRTDEYEPILNRENPDCHIVPMIHSAVLIDLRREASKLLTYDSKKISNYDGPRDDIITFALQASYSDIPLHVCNNEIYGFIMVPLEKQDKLEHDYQQLINLKLEMLAIDEIESIPISKTMKRFVIYPPKDRLGLDKVFMINLERRPERRRRMLSCFNELGIDHEIIDAVDGRMLNESLLGSWEIKMMPGYQDPFHNRPMTMGEVGCFLSHYIAWNKVIESGYRYSMILEDDVKFEPYFKQKVLYILQELETVKKDWDLVYLGRKRLQKDPENWVEGSQYLVHAGYSYWTVGYLLSAKGAKKLINSKPLQNLIPVDEFLPIMYDKHTREEWKQFFPERNLVALSAEPLVIYPTHYTGDAGYISDTENSSQLPENSRGDNGSKEEL
;
A
#
# COMPACT_ATOMS: atom_id res chain seq x y z
N MET A 1 -30.97 30.29 5.24
CA MET A 1 -31.52 31.02 4.09
C MET A 1 -30.42 31.92 3.51
N LEU A 2 -29.72 31.48 2.46
CA LEU A 2 -29.04 32.36 1.48
C LEU A 2 -28.57 31.49 0.29
N CYS A 3 -29.38 31.41 -0.76
CA CYS A 3 -28.87 30.97 -2.07
C CYS A 3 -28.04 32.12 -2.65
N HIS A 4 -26.87 31.82 -3.20
CA HIS A 4 -26.26 32.67 -4.22
C HIS A 4 -26.19 31.89 -5.53
N LYS A 5 -26.91 32.43 -6.52
CA LYS A 5 -26.96 31.90 -7.88
C LYS A 5 -25.59 32.14 -8.54
N ILE A 6 -24.99 31.08 -9.07
CA ILE A 6 -23.96 31.22 -10.10
C ILE A 6 -24.68 31.04 -11.44
N SER A 7 -24.86 32.15 -12.16
CA SER A 7 -25.36 32.12 -13.54
C SER A 7 -24.26 31.61 -14.47
N ILE A 8 -24.49 30.48 -15.14
CA ILE A 8 -23.58 29.98 -16.18
C ILE A 8 -23.92 30.71 -17.48
N LEU A 9 -22.99 31.57 -17.92
CA LEU A 9 -23.09 32.30 -19.18
C LEU A 9 -22.67 31.37 -20.34
N PHE A 10 -23.57 31.08 -21.27
CA PHE A 10 -23.21 30.44 -22.53
C PHE A 10 -22.42 31.41 -23.41
N VAL A 11 -21.14 31.09 -23.67
CA VAL A 11 -20.33 31.78 -24.68
C VAL A 11 -20.03 30.82 -25.82
N LEU A 12 -20.81 30.95 -26.88
CA LEU A 12 -20.49 30.40 -28.21
C LEU A 12 -19.31 31.20 -28.78
N LEU A 13 -18.17 30.55 -29.04
CA LEU A 13 -17.14 31.09 -29.91
C LEU A 13 -16.88 30.11 -31.05
N HIS A 14 -17.22 30.52 -32.28
CA HIS A 14 -16.67 29.89 -33.48
C HIS A 14 -15.25 30.39 -33.67
N ILE A 15 -14.29 29.49 -33.88
CA ILE A 15 -12.99 29.83 -34.46
C ILE A 15 -12.73 28.85 -35.60
N VAL A 16 -12.70 29.37 -36.82
CA VAL A 16 -12.17 28.71 -38.01
C VAL A 16 -10.85 29.37 -38.34
N ILE A 17 -9.77 28.60 -38.45
CA ILE A 17 -8.52 29.04 -39.07
C ILE A 17 -8.03 27.92 -40.00
N ILE A 18 -7.81 28.30 -41.26
CA ILE A 18 -7.15 27.54 -42.34
C ILE A 18 -5.85 28.34 -42.62
N THR A 19 -4.64 27.79 -42.56
CA THR A 19 -3.79 27.22 -43.66
C THR A 19 -2.41 26.87 -43.01
N SER A 20 -1.43 26.19 -43.61
CA SER A 20 -1.17 25.68 -44.98
C SER A 20 -0.40 24.34 -44.92
N SER A 21 0.05 23.82 -46.07
CA SER A 21 0.99 22.70 -46.19
C SER A 21 2.46 23.14 -46.18
N GLU A 22 3.35 22.36 -45.57
CA GLU A 22 4.67 22.08 -46.15
C GLU A 22 5.25 20.74 -45.65
N HIS A 23 6.01 20.05 -46.51
CA HIS A 23 6.44 18.67 -46.31
C HIS A 23 7.73 18.56 -45.48
N HIS A 24 7.61 18.09 -44.23
CA HIS A 24 8.65 17.28 -43.59
C HIS A 24 8.01 16.18 -42.75
N ALA A 25 8.53 14.96 -42.83
CA ALA A 25 8.00 13.78 -42.15
C ALA A 25 8.36 13.75 -40.65
N ASN A 26 8.08 14.84 -39.93
CA ASN A 26 7.96 14.81 -38.48
C ASN A 26 6.58 14.25 -38.13
N PHE A 27 6.53 13.04 -37.57
CA PHE A 27 5.30 12.49 -37.00
C PHE A 27 4.81 13.39 -35.85
N GLN A 28 3.88 14.30 -36.16
CA GLN A 28 3.20 15.08 -35.13
C GLN A 28 2.41 14.12 -34.24
N LYS A 29 2.70 14.14 -32.93
CA LYS A 29 1.91 13.41 -31.95
C LYS A 29 0.46 13.95 -31.97
N PRO A 30 -0.56 13.11 -31.73
CA PRO A 30 -1.95 13.55 -31.79
C PRO A 30 -2.27 14.60 -30.72
N THR A 31 -3.04 15.63 -31.10
CA THR A 31 -3.64 16.57 -30.16
C THR A 31 -4.69 15.86 -29.30
N VAL A 32 -4.68 16.09 -27.98
CA VAL A 32 -5.62 15.48 -27.05
C VAL A 32 -6.44 16.57 -26.36
N LEU A 33 -7.76 16.49 -26.48
CA LEU A 33 -8.70 17.29 -25.70
C LEU A 33 -9.05 16.54 -24.41
N ILE A 34 -8.65 17.09 -23.27
CA ILE A 34 -8.97 16.50 -21.95
C ILE A 34 -10.29 17.10 -21.45
N GLY A 35 -11.39 16.42 -21.77
CA GLY A 35 -12.72 16.75 -21.25
C GLY A 35 -12.97 16.09 -19.89
N ILE A 36 -13.38 16.90 -18.91
CA ILE A 36 -13.62 16.44 -17.53
C ILE A 36 -14.89 17.14 -16.97
N LEU A 37 -15.42 16.72 -15.82
CA LEU A 37 -16.79 17.03 -15.36
C LEU A 37 -16.93 17.00 -13.83
N ALA A 38 -16.93 18.16 -13.16
CA ALA A 38 -16.94 18.25 -11.70
C ALA A 38 -18.33 18.08 -11.06
N ARG A 39 -18.50 16.99 -10.30
CA ARG A 39 -19.67 16.74 -9.42
C ARG A 39 -19.22 16.58 -7.96
N ASN A 40 -19.55 17.55 -7.12
CA ASN A 40 -19.53 17.61 -5.64
C ASN A 40 -18.59 16.69 -4.80
N LYS A 41 -17.25 16.86 -4.88
CA LYS A 41 -16.28 16.41 -3.87
C LYS A 41 -15.07 17.35 -3.83
N ALA A 42 -14.96 18.21 -2.81
CA ALA A 42 -13.89 19.21 -2.74
C ALA A 42 -12.54 18.61 -2.29
N HIS A 43 -12.57 17.64 -1.37
CA HIS A 43 -11.37 17.08 -0.75
C HIS A 43 -10.54 16.17 -1.69
N THR A 44 -11.14 15.56 -2.72
CA THR A 44 -10.41 14.72 -3.70
C THR A 44 -9.72 15.54 -4.78
N LEU A 45 -10.22 16.75 -5.05
CA LEU A 45 -9.85 17.57 -6.21
C LEU A 45 -8.36 17.96 -6.24
N PRO A 46 -7.70 18.33 -5.12
CA PRO A 46 -6.27 18.64 -5.10
C PRO A 46 -5.42 17.51 -5.68
N TYR A 47 -5.71 16.27 -5.30
CA TYR A 47 -4.98 15.08 -5.73
C TYR A 47 -5.28 14.73 -7.19
N THR A 48 -6.56 14.66 -7.59
CA THR A 48 -6.95 14.37 -8.99
C THR A 48 -6.32 15.37 -9.97
N LEU A 49 -6.31 16.68 -9.65
CA LEU A 49 -5.67 17.68 -10.50
C LEU A 49 -4.15 17.54 -10.52
N SER A 50 -3.52 17.24 -9.38
CA SER A 50 -2.06 17.06 -9.32
C SER A 50 -1.58 15.84 -10.12
N PHE A 51 -2.32 14.74 -10.11
CA PHE A 51 -2.06 13.57 -10.96
C PHE A 51 -2.28 13.87 -12.46
N LEU A 52 -3.25 14.71 -12.81
CA LEU A 52 -3.45 15.15 -14.20
C LEU A 52 -2.33 16.10 -14.67
N GLU A 53 -1.81 16.95 -13.79
CA GLU A 53 -0.65 17.82 -14.05
C GLU A 53 0.65 17.02 -14.24
N SER A 54 0.76 15.80 -13.69
CA SER A 54 1.93 14.92 -13.86
C SER A 54 1.88 13.99 -15.09
N LEU A 55 0.82 14.00 -15.90
CA LEU A 55 0.74 13.14 -17.09
C LEU A 55 1.72 13.58 -18.20
N THR A 56 2.37 12.61 -18.84
CA THR A 56 3.25 12.80 -20.00
C THR A 56 2.44 13.09 -21.27
N ILE A 57 1.90 14.32 -21.41
CA ILE A 57 0.95 14.65 -22.48
C ILE A 57 1.65 15.16 -23.76
N PRO A 58 1.28 14.66 -24.97
CA PRO A 58 1.90 15.06 -26.23
C PRO A 58 1.86 16.56 -26.62
N ARG A 59 0.68 17.20 -26.51
CA ARG A 59 0.42 18.63 -26.77
C ARG A 59 -0.98 18.97 -26.27
N ILE A 60 -1.16 20.10 -25.59
CA ILE A 60 -2.40 20.46 -24.88
C ILE A 60 -3.08 21.68 -25.51
N GLU A 61 -4.39 21.58 -25.75
CA GLU A 61 -5.32 22.70 -25.66
C GLU A 61 -6.26 22.44 -24.48
N SER A 62 -6.02 23.06 -23.34
CA SER A 62 -6.77 22.80 -22.11
C SER A 62 -7.91 23.81 -21.91
N ARG A 63 -9.09 23.28 -21.63
CA ARG A 63 -10.16 23.98 -20.92
C ARG A 63 -10.52 23.15 -19.69
N TYR A 64 -10.31 23.74 -18.52
CA TYR A 64 -10.30 23.00 -17.25
C TYR A 64 -11.68 22.97 -16.57
N ASP A 65 -12.21 21.78 -16.30
CA ASP A 65 -13.20 21.48 -15.24
C ASP A 65 -13.23 19.95 -14.98
N ALA A 66 -13.28 19.43 -13.74
CA ALA A 66 -12.62 18.15 -13.34
C ALA A 66 -13.51 16.94 -12.94
N ARG A 67 -13.44 15.73 -13.56
CA ARG A 67 -14.13 14.50 -13.04
C ARG A 67 -13.46 14.02 -11.76
N ARG A 68 -14.18 14.11 -10.64
CA ARG A 68 -13.72 13.79 -9.29
C ARG A 68 -13.83 12.28 -9.00
N ARG A 69 -12.80 11.74 -8.32
CA ARG A 69 -12.59 10.36 -7.81
C ARG A 69 -11.57 9.48 -8.55
N CYS A 70 -11.06 9.87 -9.71
CA CYS A 70 -9.96 9.14 -10.37
C CYS A 70 -8.60 9.72 -9.96
N PHE A 71 -7.60 8.85 -9.85
CA PHE A 71 -6.20 9.19 -9.63
C PHE A 71 -5.37 8.39 -10.62
N LEU A 72 -4.93 9.01 -11.71
CA LEU A 72 -4.07 8.38 -12.71
C LEU A 72 -2.64 8.47 -12.19
N THR A 73 -2.21 7.44 -11.46
CA THR A 73 -0.89 7.41 -10.80
C THR A 73 0.24 7.20 -11.81
N ASN A 74 -0.02 6.49 -12.90
CA ASN A 74 0.94 6.28 -13.97
C ASN A 74 0.95 7.50 -14.92
N PRO A 75 2.08 8.25 -15.02
CA PRO A 75 2.15 9.45 -15.85
C PRO A 75 1.99 9.18 -17.35
N ASP A 76 2.37 7.98 -17.82
CA ASP A 76 2.28 7.57 -19.22
C ASP A 76 0.94 6.98 -19.62
N THR A 77 -0.05 6.92 -18.71
CA THR A 77 -1.42 6.42 -18.96
C THR A 77 -1.97 6.85 -20.32
N LEU A 78 -1.85 8.14 -20.67
CA LEU A 78 -2.38 8.65 -21.93
C LEU A 78 -1.65 8.09 -23.16
N ASN A 79 -0.32 8.01 -23.12
CA ASN A 79 0.48 7.44 -24.22
C ASN A 79 0.21 5.95 -24.39
N LEU A 80 0.12 5.23 -23.26
CA LEU A 80 -0.19 3.80 -23.17
C LEU A 80 -1.58 3.46 -23.71
N LEU A 81 -2.58 4.33 -23.52
CA LEU A 81 -3.93 4.13 -24.07
C LEU A 81 -4.00 4.52 -25.57
N ILE A 82 -3.28 5.56 -26.00
CA ILE A 82 -3.18 5.94 -27.41
C ILE A 82 -2.51 4.85 -28.24
N SER A 83 -1.49 4.17 -27.70
CA SER A 83 -0.76 3.11 -28.43
C SER A 83 -1.63 1.87 -28.74
N GLN A 84 -2.70 1.64 -27.97
CA GLN A 84 -3.66 0.54 -28.19
C GLN A 84 -4.49 0.68 -29.47
N LYS A 85 -4.55 1.88 -30.06
CA LYS A 85 -5.29 2.17 -31.31
C LYS A 85 -6.76 1.69 -31.29
N LYS A 86 -7.41 1.70 -30.13
CA LYS A 86 -8.85 1.40 -29.98
C LYS A 86 -9.69 2.66 -30.22
N LEU A 87 -10.97 2.49 -30.56
CA LEU A 87 -11.92 3.61 -30.72
C LEU A 87 -12.37 4.17 -29.35
N VAL A 88 -12.72 3.28 -28.42
CA VAL A 88 -13.03 3.62 -27.03
C VAL A 88 -12.21 2.72 -26.11
N VAL A 89 -11.49 3.31 -25.17
CA VAL A 89 -10.65 2.57 -24.20
C VAL A 89 -10.58 3.29 -22.87
N ALA A 90 -10.62 2.54 -21.77
CA ALA A 90 -10.39 3.00 -20.41
C ALA A 90 -9.13 2.33 -19.82
N PRO A 91 -8.37 3.03 -18.96
CA PRO A 91 -7.47 2.36 -18.05
C PRO A 91 -8.29 1.63 -16.97
N LEU A 92 -7.85 0.45 -16.53
CA LEU A 92 -8.38 -0.16 -15.31
C LEU A 92 -8.00 0.72 -14.11
N LEU A 93 -9.00 1.19 -13.39
CA LEU A 93 -8.88 1.88 -12.11
C LEU A 93 -9.61 1.06 -11.05
N LYS A 94 -8.89 0.59 -10.03
CA LYS A 94 -9.45 -0.17 -8.90
C LYS A 94 -9.57 0.67 -7.63
N SER A 95 -10.39 0.23 -6.69
CA SER A 95 -10.45 0.76 -5.31
C SER A 95 -9.57 -0.07 -4.37
N ASP A 96 -9.66 0.20 -3.07
CA ASP A 96 -9.18 -0.62 -1.94
C ASP A 96 -9.95 -1.95 -1.74
N GLY A 97 -10.69 -2.39 -2.76
CA GLY A 97 -11.49 -3.62 -2.75
C GLY A 97 -12.07 -3.93 -4.13
N MET A 98 -13.14 -4.75 -4.18
CA MET A 98 -13.69 -5.29 -5.43
C MET A 98 -14.44 -4.29 -6.35
N TYR A 99 -14.34 -2.99 -6.10
CA TYR A 99 -14.93 -1.93 -6.93
C TYR A 99 -13.90 -1.40 -7.95
N SER A 100 -14.36 -1.17 -9.18
CA SER A 100 -13.52 -0.67 -10.28
C SER A 100 -14.32 0.22 -11.23
N ASN A 101 -13.69 0.68 -12.31
CA ASN A 101 -14.31 1.53 -13.33
C ASN A 101 -14.88 0.77 -14.55
N PHE A 102 -15.13 -0.54 -14.43
CA PHE A 102 -15.75 -1.35 -15.49
C PHE A 102 -16.78 -2.35 -14.92
N TRP A 103 -17.69 -2.82 -15.77
CA TRP A 103 -18.55 -3.97 -15.48
C TRP A 103 -18.24 -5.09 -16.46
N SER A 104 -18.08 -6.33 -15.99
CA SER A 104 -17.88 -7.50 -16.85
C SER A 104 -19.18 -8.10 -17.39
N GLY A 105 -20.33 -7.68 -16.85
CA GLY A 105 -21.65 -8.14 -17.26
C GLY A 105 -22.74 -7.10 -16.99
N MET A 106 -23.83 -7.22 -17.73
CA MET A 106 -25.08 -6.50 -17.48
C MET A 106 -26.23 -7.50 -17.36
N THR A 107 -27.26 -7.13 -16.59
CA THR A 107 -28.55 -7.81 -16.52
C THR A 107 -29.46 -7.36 -17.66
N ASP A 108 -30.57 -8.06 -17.88
CA ASP A 108 -31.58 -7.70 -18.89
C ASP A 108 -32.20 -6.31 -18.65
N ASN A 109 -32.13 -5.80 -17.42
CA ASN A 109 -32.52 -4.44 -17.02
C ASN A 109 -31.36 -3.43 -17.05
N TYR A 110 -30.24 -3.77 -17.70
CA TYR A 110 -29.06 -2.91 -17.91
C TYR A 110 -28.27 -2.52 -16.64
N TYR A 111 -28.44 -3.23 -15.53
CA TYR A 111 -27.68 -3.03 -14.29
C TYR A 111 -26.52 -4.04 -14.13
N TYR A 112 -25.55 -3.72 -13.28
CA TYR A 112 -24.36 -4.53 -12.99
C TYR A 112 -24.67 -6.02 -12.79
N LYS A 113 -23.91 -6.86 -13.47
CA LYS A 113 -23.83 -8.30 -13.25
C LYS A 113 -22.36 -8.69 -13.15
N ARG A 114 -21.95 -9.29 -12.03
CA ARG A 114 -20.62 -9.92 -11.95
C ARG A 114 -20.63 -11.19 -12.82
N THR A 115 -19.53 -11.40 -13.55
CA THR A 115 -19.24 -12.62 -14.30
C THR A 115 -17.88 -13.14 -13.85
N ASP A 116 -17.57 -14.39 -14.22
CA ASP A 116 -16.32 -15.06 -13.84
C ASP A 116 -15.07 -14.36 -14.42
N GLU A 117 -15.24 -13.48 -15.41
CA GLU A 117 -14.18 -12.64 -15.98
C GLU A 117 -13.81 -11.43 -15.10
N TYR A 118 -14.68 -11.02 -14.16
CA TYR A 118 -14.47 -9.79 -13.39
C TYR A 118 -13.20 -9.82 -12.54
N GLU A 119 -12.98 -10.93 -11.83
CA GLU A 119 -11.83 -11.11 -10.93
C GLU A 119 -10.51 -11.26 -11.70
N PRO A 120 -10.39 -12.11 -12.74
CA PRO A 120 -9.20 -12.16 -13.58
C PRO A 120 -8.81 -10.83 -14.24
N ILE A 121 -9.80 -10.03 -14.67
CA ILE A 121 -9.53 -8.69 -15.22
C ILE A 121 -9.07 -7.73 -14.11
N LEU A 122 -9.75 -7.71 -12.96
CA LEU A 122 -9.41 -6.82 -11.84
C LEU A 122 -8.03 -7.12 -11.23
N ASN A 123 -7.69 -8.39 -11.10
CA ASN A 123 -6.46 -8.90 -10.50
C ASN A 123 -5.27 -8.90 -11.48
N ARG A 124 -5.50 -8.58 -12.76
CA ARG A 124 -4.48 -8.60 -13.84
C ARG A 124 -3.90 -9.99 -14.11
N GLU A 125 -4.70 -11.04 -13.94
CA GLU A 125 -4.29 -12.43 -14.24
C GLU A 125 -4.00 -12.63 -15.73
N ASN A 126 -4.71 -11.88 -16.59
CA ASN A 126 -4.45 -11.80 -18.03
C ASN A 126 -4.25 -10.32 -18.41
N PRO A 127 -2.99 -9.82 -18.48
CA PRO A 127 -2.69 -8.42 -18.77
C PRO A 127 -2.90 -8.04 -20.27
N ASP A 128 -4.03 -7.40 -20.60
CA ASP A 128 -4.39 -6.94 -21.96
C ASP A 128 -5.50 -5.84 -21.91
N CYS A 129 -6.10 -5.49 -23.05
CA CYS A 129 -7.27 -4.62 -23.21
C CYS A 129 -8.54 -5.44 -23.53
N HIS A 130 -9.29 -5.76 -22.49
CA HIS A 130 -10.49 -6.61 -22.50
C HIS A 130 -11.72 -5.87 -23.02
N ILE A 131 -12.54 -6.54 -23.84
CA ILE A 131 -13.85 -6.00 -24.26
C ILE A 131 -14.84 -6.24 -23.13
N VAL A 132 -15.54 -5.19 -22.70
CA VAL A 132 -16.46 -5.24 -21.55
C VAL A 132 -17.73 -4.45 -21.86
N PRO A 133 -18.91 -4.83 -21.31
CA PRO A 133 -20.17 -4.16 -21.60
C PRO A 133 -20.25 -2.72 -21.08
N MET A 134 -19.48 -2.35 -20.04
CA MET A 134 -19.45 -0.97 -19.53
C MET A 134 -18.06 -0.57 -19.02
N ILE A 135 -17.64 0.66 -19.36
CA ILE A 135 -16.48 1.35 -18.79
C ILE A 135 -16.89 2.76 -18.36
N HIS A 136 -16.24 3.33 -17.35
CA HIS A 136 -16.58 4.66 -16.86
C HIS A 136 -15.44 5.43 -16.19
N SER A 137 -15.78 6.64 -15.74
CA SER A 137 -14.96 7.62 -14.99
C SER A 137 -13.74 8.19 -15.73
N ALA A 138 -12.90 7.37 -16.37
CA ALA A 138 -11.79 7.76 -17.22
C ALA A 138 -11.87 6.97 -18.54
N VAL A 139 -12.07 7.66 -19.66
CA VAL A 139 -12.27 7.05 -20.99
C VAL A 139 -11.58 7.92 -22.05
N LEU A 140 -10.79 7.29 -22.90
CA LEU A 140 -10.21 7.88 -24.12
C LEU A 140 -11.07 7.47 -25.32
N ILE A 141 -11.42 8.45 -26.16
CA ILE A 141 -12.20 8.25 -27.40
C ILE A 141 -11.40 8.81 -28.58
N ASP A 142 -11.19 8.01 -29.62
CA ASP A 142 -10.50 8.42 -30.85
C ASP A 142 -11.45 9.23 -31.76
N LEU A 143 -11.56 10.54 -31.50
CA LEU A 143 -12.43 11.47 -32.23
C LEU A 143 -12.08 11.66 -33.72
N ARG A 144 -10.98 11.07 -34.20
CA ARG A 144 -10.58 11.08 -35.62
C ARG A 144 -11.33 10.04 -36.44
N ARG A 145 -12.06 9.12 -35.79
CA ARG A 145 -12.82 8.06 -36.46
C ARG A 145 -14.29 8.46 -36.56
N GLU A 146 -14.88 8.36 -37.75
CA GLU A 146 -16.29 8.72 -37.98
C GLU A 146 -17.27 8.05 -37.00
N ALA A 147 -17.03 6.79 -36.64
CA ALA A 147 -17.85 6.05 -35.67
C ALA A 147 -17.91 6.71 -34.27
N SER A 148 -16.94 7.55 -33.87
CA SER A 148 -17.01 8.28 -32.60
C SER A 148 -18.19 9.24 -32.53
N LYS A 149 -18.73 9.69 -33.67
CA LYS A 149 -19.90 10.59 -33.76
C LYS A 149 -21.20 9.90 -33.33
N LEU A 150 -21.23 8.57 -33.32
CA LEU A 150 -22.38 7.77 -32.87
C LEU A 150 -22.49 7.70 -31.34
N LEU A 151 -21.41 7.99 -30.60
CA LEU A 151 -21.37 7.85 -29.14
C LEU A 151 -22.07 9.02 -28.44
N THR A 152 -22.84 8.75 -27.40
CA THR A 152 -23.53 9.80 -26.64
C THR A 152 -23.78 9.45 -25.18
N TYR A 153 -23.83 10.47 -24.32
CA TYR A 153 -24.20 10.35 -22.89
C TYR A 153 -25.64 10.86 -22.63
N ASP A 154 -26.38 11.22 -23.68
CA ASP A 154 -27.72 11.81 -23.60
C ASP A 154 -28.76 10.86 -24.24
N SER A 155 -29.54 10.19 -23.40
CA SER A 155 -30.51 9.18 -23.84
C SER A 155 -31.60 9.72 -24.76
N LYS A 156 -31.84 11.04 -24.77
CA LYS A 156 -32.76 11.69 -25.70
C LYS A 156 -32.30 11.65 -27.16
N LYS A 157 -31.03 11.32 -27.41
CA LYS A 157 -30.45 11.19 -28.75
C LYS A 157 -30.46 9.75 -29.26
N ILE A 158 -30.89 8.80 -28.44
CA ILE A 158 -30.97 7.38 -28.76
C ILE A 158 -32.42 7.07 -29.14
N SER A 159 -32.62 6.56 -30.36
CA SER A 159 -33.95 6.15 -30.83
C SER A 159 -34.45 4.94 -30.03
N ASN A 160 -35.70 4.99 -29.57
CA ASN A 160 -36.36 3.92 -28.81
C ASN A 160 -35.63 3.50 -27.52
N TYR A 161 -34.95 4.43 -26.83
CA TYR A 161 -34.27 4.15 -25.57
C TYR A 161 -35.24 3.76 -24.45
N ASP A 162 -35.11 2.53 -23.96
CA ASP A 162 -35.84 1.90 -22.85
C ASP A 162 -35.00 1.71 -21.58
N GLY A 163 -33.69 2.01 -21.65
CA GLY A 163 -32.75 1.90 -20.54
C GLY A 163 -32.98 2.91 -19.39
N PRO A 164 -32.25 2.76 -18.28
CA PRO A 164 -32.37 3.62 -17.11
C PRO A 164 -31.86 5.04 -17.39
N ARG A 165 -32.31 6.01 -16.58
CA ARG A 165 -31.85 7.41 -16.65
C ARG A 165 -30.50 7.61 -15.94
N ASP A 166 -29.46 7.04 -16.52
CA ASP A 166 -28.07 7.13 -16.06
C ASP A 166 -27.15 7.45 -17.25
N ASP A 167 -26.24 8.43 -17.11
CA ASP A 167 -25.41 8.92 -18.21
C ASP A 167 -24.29 7.93 -18.63
N ILE A 168 -23.87 7.04 -17.73
CA ILE A 168 -22.87 6.02 -17.99
C ILE A 168 -23.52 4.83 -18.71
N ILE A 169 -24.67 4.34 -18.21
CA ILE A 169 -25.42 3.25 -18.86
C ILE A 169 -25.88 3.68 -20.27
N THR A 170 -26.34 4.94 -20.41
CA THR A 170 -26.66 5.53 -21.73
C THR A 170 -25.51 5.41 -22.72
N PHE A 171 -24.28 5.73 -22.30
CA PHE A 171 -23.09 5.66 -23.15
C PHE A 171 -22.75 4.22 -23.55
N ALA A 172 -22.88 3.28 -22.62
CA ALA A 172 -22.64 1.87 -22.90
C ALA A 172 -23.67 1.26 -23.86
N LEU A 173 -24.96 1.54 -23.65
CA LEU A 173 -26.01 1.09 -24.55
C LEU A 173 -25.86 1.70 -25.95
N GLN A 174 -25.52 2.99 -26.06
CA GLN A 174 -25.28 3.60 -27.37
C GLN A 174 -24.07 3.00 -28.10
N ALA A 175 -23.00 2.67 -27.37
CA ALA A 175 -21.85 1.98 -27.95
C ALA A 175 -22.26 0.59 -28.46
N SER A 176 -23.01 -0.18 -27.67
CA SER A 176 -23.53 -1.50 -28.05
C SER A 176 -24.49 -1.44 -29.24
N TYR A 177 -25.42 -0.49 -29.30
CA TYR A 177 -26.34 -0.29 -30.42
C TYR A 177 -25.65 0.19 -31.71
N SER A 178 -24.39 0.61 -31.63
CA SER A 178 -23.57 1.08 -32.74
C SER A 178 -22.46 0.09 -33.14
N ASP A 179 -22.46 -1.13 -32.59
CA ASP A 179 -21.39 -2.13 -32.71
C ASP A 179 -19.98 -1.60 -32.33
N ILE A 180 -19.90 -0.69 -31.36
CA ILE A 180 -18.65 -0.09 -30.87
C ILE A 180 -18.19 -0.81 -29.59
N PRO A 181 -17.13 -1.64 -29.65
CA PRO A 181 -16.61 -2.32 -28.47
C PRO A 181 -15.92 -1.34 -27.50
N LEU A 182 -16.33 -1.40 -26.24
CA LEU A 182 -15.69 -0.71 -25.13
C LEU A 182 -14.57 -1.58 -24.56
N HIS A 183 -13.40 -0.99 -24.35
CA HIS A 183 -12.22 -1.71 -23.85
C HIS A 183 -11.78 -1.21 -22.48
N VAL A 184 -11.38 -2.10 -21.58
CA VAL A 184 -10.66 -1.78 -20.34
C VAL A 184 -9.27 -2.45 -20.37
N CYS A 185 -8.21 -1.65 -20.22
CA CYS A 185 -6.84 -2.14 -20.24
C CYS A 185 -6.30 -2.35 -18.81
N ASN A 186 -5.80 -3.54 -18.52
CA ASN A 186 -5.25 -3.94 -17.22
C ASN A 186 -3.76 -4.35 -17.31
N ASN A 187 -3.13 -4.16 -18.48
CA ASN A 187 -1.72 -4.43 -18.71
C ASN A 187 -0.79 -3.62 -17.80
N GLU A 188 -1.14 -2.38 -17.46
CA GLU A 188 -0.38 -1.52 -16.55
C GLU A 188 -1.14 -1.14 -15.28
N ILE A 189 -0.43 -0.74 -14.22
CA ILE A 189 -1.04 -0.11 -13.04
C ILE A 189 -1.32 1.35 -13.37
N TYR A 190 -2.45 1.62 -14.01
CA TYR A 190 -2.79 2.97 -14.46
C TYR A 190 -3.16 3.93 -13.33
N GLY A 191 -3.84 3.43 -12.30
CA GLY A 191 -4.33 4.25 -11.20
C GLY A 191 -5.51 3.67 -10.45
N PHE A 192 -6.19 4.54 -9.72
CA PHE A 192 -7.19 4.17 -8.72
C PHE A 192 -8.46 5.01 -8.82
N ILE A 193 -9.54 4.49 -8.22
CA ILE A 193 -10.85 5.15 -8.14
C ILE A 193 -11.48 4.98 -6.76
N MET A 194 -12.11 6.04 -6.24
CA MET A 194 -12.95 5.92 -5.03
C MET A 194 -14.33 5.34 -5.33
N VAL A 195 -14.87 4.57 -4.38
CA VAL A 195 -16.26 4.12 -4.40
C VAL A 195 -17.22 5.34 -4.36
N PRO A 196 -18.38 5.30 -5.05
CA PRO A 196 -19.46 6.24 -4.81
C PRO A 196 -19.94 6.17 -3.36
N LEU A 197 -20.27 7.31 -2.77
CA LEU A 197 -21.06 7.33 -1.53
C LEU A 197 -22.53 7.06 -1.87
N GLU A 198 -23.21 6.33 -0.99
CA GLU A 198 -24.66 6.22 -1.00
C GLU A 198 -25.33 7.46 -0.40
N LYS A 199 -26.65 7.61 -0.54
CA LYS A 199 -27.36 8.84 -0.12
C LYS A 199 -27.32 9.08 1.39
N GLN A 200 -27.16 8.02 2.17
CA GLN A 200 -27.14 8.00 3.62
C GLN A 200 -25.72 8.04 4.21
N ASP A 201 -24.68 7.99 3.38
CA ASP A 201 -23.29 8.03 3.84
C ASP A 201 -22.90 9.40 4.40
N LYS A 202 -22.02 9.35 5.40
CA LYS A 202 -21.40 10.54 5.99
C LYS A 202 -20.16 10.95 5.20
N LEU A 203 -19.86 12.25 5.17
CA LEU A 203 -18.68 12.78 4.48
C LEU A 203 -17.38 12.22 5.06
N GLU A 204 -17.36 11.91 6.36
CA GLU A 204 -16.26 11.26 7.07
C GLU A 204 -15.91 9.88 6.48
N HIS A 205 -16.88 9.13 5.96
CA HIS A 205 -16.61 7.86 5.25
C HIS A 205 -15.82 8.11 3.96
N ASP A 206 -16.09 9.22 3.26
CA ASP A 206 -15.39 9.61 2.03
C ASP A 206 -13.92 9.97 2.31
N TYR A 207 -13.68 10.71 3.40
CA TYR A 207 -12.33 11.03 3.86
C TYR A 207 -11.56 9.76 4.24
N GLN A 208 -12.20 8.81 4.93
CA GLN A 208 -11.56 7.55 5.31
C GLN A 208 -11.24 6.67 4.09
N GLN A 209 -12.16 6.57 3.12
CA GLN A 209 -11.89 5.90 1.85
C GLN A 209 -10.73 6.56 1.09
N LEU A 210 -10.67 7.90 1.08
CA LEU A 210 -9.55 8.61 0.45
C LEU A 210 -8.21 8.31 1.13
N ILE A 211 -8.18 8.22 2.47
CA ILE A 211 -6.97 7.82 3.22
C ILE A 211 -6.58 6.39 2.86
N ASN A 212 -7.51 5.43 2.92
CA ASN A 212 -7.26 4.02 2.54
C ASN A 212 -6.66 3.93 1.13
N LEU A 213 -7.31 4.57 0.15
CA LEU A 213 -6.91 4.49 -1.26
C LEU A 213 -5.54 5.12 -1.52
N LYS A 214 -5.15 6.17 -0.77
CA LYS A 214 -3.80 6.73 -0.84
C LYS A 214 -2.75 5.82 -0.21
N LEU A 215 -3.09 5.07 0.84
CA LEU A 215 -2.18 4.07 1.42
C LEU A 215 -1.96 2.90 0.46
N GLU A 216 -2.98 2.52 -0.32
CA GLU A 216 -2.83 1.60 -1.45
C GLU A 216 -1.93 2.18 -2.56
N MET A 217 -2.02 3.48 -2.88
CA MET A 217 -1.08 4.14 -3.80
C MET A 217 0.37 4.11 -3.26
N LEU A 218 0.56 4.45 -1.98
CA LEU A 218 1.85 4.46 -1.27
C LEU A 218 2.39 3.05 -0.96
N ALA A 219 1.72 1.99 -1.40
CA ALA A 219 2.23 0.62 -1.40
C ALA A 219 2.90 0.25 -2.74
N ILE A 220 2.77 1.07 -3.79
CA ILE A 220 3.48 0.91 -5.06
C ILE A 220 4.89 1.49 -4.92
N ASP A 221 5.92 0.73 -5.29
CA ASP A 221 7.35 1.09 -5.15
C ASP A 221 7.72 2.48 -5.71
N GLU A 222 7.11 2.86 -6.84
CA GLU A 222 7.38 4.13 -7.54
C GLU A 222 6.77 5.36 -6.83
N ILE A 223 5.89 5.18 -5.84
CA ILE A 223 5.10 6.26 -5.21
C ILE A 223 5.56 6.50 -3.76
N GLU A 224 6.58 7.33 -3.61
CA GLU A 224 7.10 7.77 -2.32
C GLU A 224 6.21 8.82 -1.63
N SER A 225 5.37 9.51 -2.40
CA SER A 225 4.46 10.54 -1.90
C SER A 225 3.30 10.75 -2.86
N ILE A 226 2.14 11.14 -2.34
CA ILE A 226 1.01 11.55 -3.19
C ILE A 226 1.35 12.92 -3.81
N PRO A 227 1.42 13.05 -5.15
CA PRO A 227 1.77 14.30 -5.79
C PRO A 227 0.73 15.38 -5.47
N ILE A 228 1.22 16.54 -5.05
CA ILE A 228 0.43 17.73 -4.77
C ILE A 228 1.10 18.94 -5.41
N SER A 229 0.43 19.54 -6.39
CA SER A 229 0.94 20.71 -7.09
C SER A 229 0.95 21.96 -6.19
N LYS A 230 1.82 22.91 -6.52
CA LYS A 230 2.03 24.15 -5.74
C LYS A 230 0.74 24.98 -5.60
N THR A 231 -0.15 24.93 -6.60
CA THR A 231 -1.45 25.61 -6.58
C THR A 231 -2.44 24.91 -5.66
N MET A 232 -2.43 23.57 -5.67
CA MET A 232 -3.34 22.70 -4.92
C MET A 232 -3.00 22.51 -3.44
N LYS A 233 -1.72 22.66 -3.05
CA LYS A 233 -1.24 22.44 -1.67
C LYS A 233 -2.05 23.13 -0.57
N ARG A 234 -2.62 24.32 -0.83
CA ARG A 234 -3.43 25.08 0.14
C ARG A 234 -4.78 24.45 0.49
N PHE A 235 -5.26 23.52 -0.33
CA PHE A 235 -6.57 22.86 -0.18
C PHE A 235 -6.45 21.45 0.42
N VAL A 236 -5.22 21.01 0.69
CA VAL A 236 -4.91 19.73 1.35
C VAL A 236 -4.91 19.94 2.86
N ILE A 237 -5.68 19.10 3.56
CA ILE A 237 -5.73 19.06 5.01
C ILE A 237 -5.37 17.63 5.42
N TYR A 238 -4.36 17.49 6.28
CA TYR A 238 -3.99 16.23 6.91
C TYR A 238 -4.66 16.13 8.28
N PRO A 239 -4.99 14.92 8.77
CA PRO A 239 -5.45 14.74 10.13
C PRO A 239 -4.40 15.21 11.16
N PRO A 240 -4.84 15.64 12.36
CA PRO A 240 -3.92 15.96 13.45
C PRO A 240 -3.07 14.74 13.81
N LYS A 241 -1.81 14.96 14.19
CA LYS A 241 -0.92 13.89 14.60
C LYS A 241 -1.19 13.46 16.04
N ASP A 242 -1.41 12.17 16.22
CA ASP A 242 -1.54 11.51 17.52
C ASP A 242 -0.70 10.22 17.57
N ARG A 243 -0.65 9.57 18.74
CA ARG A 243 0.08 8.31 18.95
C ARG A 243 -0.85 7.11 19.15
N LEU A 244 -2.10 7.17 18.70
CA LEU A 244 -3.08 6.08 18.85
C LEU A 244 -3.35 5.64 20.31
N GLY A 245 -3.08 6.50 21.30
CA GLY A 245 -3.15 6.14 22.73
C GLY A 245 -1.90 5.45 23.30
N LEU A 246 -0.88 5.22 22.46
CA LEU A 246 0.44 4.73 22.87
C LEU A 246 1.31 5.87 23.40
N ASP A 247 2.32 5.53 24.20
CA ASP A 247 3.31 6.52 24.62
C ASP A 247 4.24 6.91 23.45
N LYS A 248 4.50 5.97 22.52
CA LYS A 248 5.34 6.18 21.33
C LYS A 248 5.01 5.26 20.13
N VAL A 249 5.26 5.77 18.93
CA VAL A 249 5.37 5.00 17.68
C VAL A 249 6.77 5.19 17.13
N PHE A 250 7.44 4.09 16.78
CA PHE A 250 8.78 4.07 16.19
C PHE A 250 8.74 3.52 14.77
N MET A 251 9.56 4.10 13.88
CA MET A 251 9.87 3.58 12.56
C MET A 251 11.36 3.27 12.48
N ILE A 252 11.70 2.00 12.26
CA ILE A 252 13.06 1.54 11.98
C ILE A 252 13.32 1.72 10.49
N ASN A 253 14.37 2.45 10.12
CA ASN A 253 14.72 2.73 8.72
C ASN A 253 16.24 2.83 8.54
N LEU A 254 16.77 2.20 7.49
CA LEU A 254 18.16 2.38 7.09
C LEU A 254 18.34 3.78 6.47
N GLU A 255 19.30 4.57 6.94
CA GLU A 255 19.55 5.92 6.40
C GLU A 255 19.82 5.90 4.88
N ARG A 256 20.49 4.85 4.38
CA ARG A 256 20.70 4.60 2.94
C ARG A 256 19.45 4.17 2.15
N ARG A 257 18.27 4.14 2.77
CA ARG A 257 16.95 3.89 2.15
C ARG A 257 16.05 5.14 2.29
N PRO A 258 16.43 6.29 1.70
CA PRO A 258 15.62 7.50 1.79
C PRO A 258 14.23 7.33 1.17
N GLU A 259 14.06 6.46 0.17
CA GLU A 259 12.79 6.36 -0.56
C GLU A 259 11.73 5.66 0.27
N ARG A 260 12.12 4.59 1.00
CA ARG A 260 11.28 3.94 2.00
C ARG A 260 10.93 4.90 3.15
N ARG A 261 11.90 5.69 3.62
CA ARG A 261 11.69 6.77 4.61
C ARG A 261 10.66 7.79 4.11
N ARG A 262 10.79 8.29 2.87
CA ARG A 262 9.86 9.25 2.26
C ARG A 262 8.44 8.67 2.13
N ARG A 263 8.32 7.42 1.65
CA ARG A 263 7.07 6.65 1.55
C ARG A 263 6.36 6.51 2.90
N MET A 264 7.06 6.05 3.93
CA MET A 264 6.48 5.89 5.28
C MET A 264 6.13 7.22 5.94
N LEU A 265 6.94 8.27 5.74
CA LEU A 265 6.60 9.63 6.18
C LEU A 265 5.32 10.14 5.52
N SER A 266 5.11 9.85 4.24
CA SER A 266 3.84 10.13 3.55
C SER A 266 2.68 9.36 4.19
N CYS A 267 2.83 8.05 4.45
CA CYS A 267 1.82 7.25 5.15
C CYS A 267 1.46 7.82 6.53
N PHE A 268 2.45 8.19 7.35
CA PHE A 268 2.22 8.79 8.67
C PHE A 268 1.57 10.17 8.61
N ASN A 269 1.80 10.96 7.55
CA ASN A 269 1.09 12.22 7.35
C ASN A 269 -0.38 12.00 6.96
N GLU A 270 -0.66 11.03 6.08
CA GLU A 270 -2.03 10.67 5.69
C GLU A 270 -2.84 10.04 6.82
N LEU A 271 -2.21 9.23 7.68
CA LEU A 271 -2.82 8.66 8.87
C LEU A 271 -2.90 9.68 10.04
N GLY A 272 -2.02 10.68 10.09
CA GLY A 272 -1.90 11.57 11.26
C GLY A 272 -1.28 10.82 12.44
N ILE A 273 -0.09 10.26 12.24
CA ILE A 273 0.67 9.53 13.25
C ILE A 273 1.92 10.34 13.63
N ASP A 274 2.00 10.71 14.91
CA ASP A 274 3.23 11.19 15.54
C ASP A 274 4.15 9.99 15.81
N HIS A 275 5.40 10.10 15.36
CA HIS A 275 6.34 8.99 15.33
C HIS A 275 7.76 9.50 15.56
N GLU A 276 8.67 8.57 15.85
CA GLU A 276 10.10 8.83 15.90
C GLU A 276 10.84 7.81 15.04
N ILE A 277 11.88 8.27 14.35
CA ILE A 277 12.71 7.41 13.51
C ILE A 277 13.83 6.84 14.36
N ILE A 278 14.06 5.54 14.23
CA ILE A 278 15.25 4.85 14.71
C ILE A 278 16.08 4.57 13.46
N ASP A 279 17.23 5.23 13.36
CA ASP A 279 18.17 4.97 12.28
C ASP A 279 18.74 3.55 12.49
N ALA A 280 18.44 2.67 11.54
CA ALA A 280 18.72 1.25 11.62
C ALA A 280 20.22 0.97 11.41
N VAL A 281 20.72 -0.08 12.07
CA VAL A 281 22.10 -0.53 11.93
C VAL A 281 22.27 -1.19 10.56
N ASP A 282 23.00 -0.55 9.65
CA ASP A 282 23.29 -1.13 8.34
C ASP A 282 24.32 -2.26 8.49
N GLY A 283 23.90 -3.49 8.19
CA GLY A 283 24.76 -4.66 8.17
C GLY A 283 26.02 -4.49 7.31
N ARG A 284 25.95 -3.65 6.26
CA ARG A 284 27.11 -3.36 5.39
C ARG A 284 28.22 -2.57 6.08
N MET A 285 27.92 -1.91 7.19
CA MET A 285 28.89 -1.14 7.99
C MET A 285 29.45 -1.95 9.16
N LEU A 286 28.86 -3.12 9.49
CA LEU A 286 29.33 -3.98 10.56
C LEU A 286 30.69 -4.61 10.22
N ASN A 287 31.56 -4.63 11.21
CA ASN A 287 32.89 -5.23 11.17
C ASN A 287 33.24 -5.81 12.55
N GLU A 288 34.31 -6.59 12.64
CA GLU A 288 34.71 -7.28 13.87
C GLU A 288 34.90 -6.35 15.08
N SER A 289 35.36 -5.12 14.87
CA SER A 289 35.52 -4.12 15.95
C SER A 289 34.16 -3.63 16.48
N LEU A 290 33.20 -3.36 15.59
CA LEU A 290 31.83 -3.02 15.99
C LEU A 290 31.15 -4.20 16.69
N LEU A 291 31.28 -5.43 16.17
CA LEU A 291 30.72 -6.61 16.82
C LEU A 291 31.34 -6.85 18.21
N GLY A 292 32.65 -6.69 18.34
CA GLY A 292 33.38 -6.81 19.61
C GLY A 292 32.99 -5.75 20.64
N SER A 293 32.79 -4.50 20.23
CA SER A 293 32.37 -3.41 21.14
C SER A 293 30.94 -3.54 21.66
N TRP A 294 30.08 -4.32 20.99
CA TRP A 294 28.75 -4.71 21.45
C TRP A 294 28.75 -6.09 22.14
N GLU A 295 29.93 -6.70 22.33
CA GLU A 295 30.14 -8.05 22.88
C GLU A 295 29.31 -9.15 22.19
N ILE A 296 29.04 -9.00 20.89
CA ILE A 296 28.15 -9.87 20.12
C ILE A 296 28.80 -11.24 19.93
N LYS A 297 28.05 -12.30 20.29
CA LYS A 297 28.38 -13.70 20.03
C LYS A 297 27.21 -14.34 19.30
N MET A 298 27.49 -14.91 18.14
CA MET A 298 26.51 -15.70 17.38
C MET A 298 26.21 -16.99 18.14
N MET A 299 24.95 -17.44 18.12
CA MET A 299 24.58 -18.70 18.78
C MET A 299 25.35 -19.89 18.16
N PRO A 300 26.06 -20.70 18.97
CA PRO A 300 26.81 -21.86 18.47
C PRO A 300 25.91 -22.83 17.69
N GLY A 301 26.34 -23.20 16.47
CA GLY A 301 25.60 -24.14 15.63
C GLY A 301 24.35 -23.56 14.93
N TYR A 302 24.10 -22.25 14.99
CA TYR A 302 23.06 -21.63 14.17
C TYR A 302 23.34 -21.82 12.67
N GLN A 303 22.34 -22.31 11.94
CA GLN A 303 22.29 -22.36 10.49
C GLN A 303 20.88 -21.99 10.04
N ASP A 304 20.79 -21.09 9.06
CA ASP A 304 19.53 -20.66 8.44
C ASP A 304 18.73 -21.87 7.91
N PRO A 305 17.44 -22.05 8.29
CA PRO A 305 16.68 -23.24 7.93
C PRO A 305 16.46 -23.48 6.43
N PHE A 306 16.58 -22.46 5.58
CA PHE A 306 16.23 -22.55 4.16
C PHE A 306 17.46 -22.69 3.26
N HIS A 307 18.53 -21.97 3.58
CA HIS A 307 19.74 -21.89 2.78
C HIS A 307 20.94 -22.59 3.45
N ASN A 308 20.77 -23.12 4.67
CA ASN A 308 21.78 -23.88 5.42
C ASN A 308 23.12 -23.12 5.59
N ARG A 309 23.03 -21.80 5.83
CA ARG A 309 24.16 -20.87 5.93
C ARG A 309 24.27 -20.23 7.32
N PRO A 310 25.43 -19.64 7.68
CA PRO A 310 25.52 -18.72 8.81
C PRO A 310 24.61 -17.49 8.62
N MET A 311 24.39 -16.77 9.71
CA MET A 311 23.69 -15.49 9.71
C MET A 311 24.42 -14.47 8.81
N THR A 312 23.69 -13.59 8.12
CA THR A 312 24.28 -12.48 7.37
C THR A 312 24.52 -11.27 8.27
N MET A 313 25.40 -10.35 7.85
CA MET A 313 25.54 -9.07 8.55
C MET A 313 24.26 -8.22 8.50
N GLY A 314 23.43 -8.35 7.46
CA GLY A 314 22.14 -7.68 7.37
C GLY A 314 21.14 -8.19 8.41
N GLU A 315 21.10 -9.50 8.66
CA GLU A 315 20.33 -10.10 9.75
C GLU A 315 20.81 -9.62 11.12
N VAL A 316 22.14 -9.46 11.32
CA VAL A 316 22.71 -8.84 12.54
C VAL A 316 22.22 -7.39 12.66
N GLY A 317 22.33 -6.59 11.60
CA GLY A 317 21.88 -5.19 11.60
C GLY A 317 20.38 -5.03 11.89
N CYS A 318 19.54 -5.91 11.34
CA CYS A 318 18.11 -5.98 11.65
C CYS A 318 17.89 -6.25 13.15
N PHE A 319 18.53 -7.28 13.70
CA PHE A 319 18.41 -7.58 15.13
C PHE A 319 18.83 -6.39 16.01
N LEU A 320 19.98 -5.79 15.74
CA LEU A 320 20.50 -4.67 16.52
C LEU A 320 19.58 -3.44 16.44
N SER A 321 18.90 -3.23 15.31
CA SER A 321 17.93 -2.15 15.15
C SER A 321 16.70 -2.33 16.06
N HIS A 322 16.18 -3.55 16.17
CA HIS A 322 15.11 -3.87 17.14
C HIS A 322 15.62 -3.82 18.59
N TYR A 323 16.83 -4.30 18.86
CA TYR A 323 17.47 -4.22 20.19
C TYR A 323 17.62 -2.76 20.67
N ILE A 324 18.00 -1.83 19.79
CA ILE A 324 18.01 -0.38 20.08
C ILE A 324 16.61 0.11 20.42
N ALA A 325 15.59 -0.28 19.63
CA ALA A 325 14.19 0.10 19.90
C ALA A 325 13.71 -0.41 21.27
N TRP A 326 14.04 -1.65 21.65
CA TRP A 326 13.67 -2.22 22.95
C TRP A 326 14.34 -1.48 24.12
N ASN A 327 15.65 -1.19 24.04
CA ASN A 327 16.33 -0.39 25.06
C ASN A 327 15.71 1.00 25.18
N LYS A 328 15.40 1.65 24.06
CA LYS A 328 14.77 2.98 24.05
C LYS A 328 13.39 3.01 24.72
N VAL A 329 12.59 1.95 24.58
CA VAL A 329 11.33 1.76 25.32
C VAL A 329 11.59 1.68 26.84
N ILE A 330 12.63 0.94 27.26
CA ILE A 330 13.00 0.76 28.67
C ILE A 330 13.52 2.07 29.28
N GLU A 331 14.51 2.70 28.64
CA GLU A 331 15.19 3.92 29.07
C GLU A 331 14.22 5.10 29.20
N SER A 332 13.30 5.23 28.24
CA SER A 332 12.28 6.29 28.25
C SER A 332 11.11 6.01 29.21
N GLY A 333 11.03 4.81 29.79
CA GLY A 333 9.94 4.40 30.67
C GLY A 333 8.57 4.29 29.98
N TYR A 334 8.53 4.11 28.65
CA TYR A 334 7.27 4.00 27.90
C TYR A 334 6.54 2.71 28.27
N ARG A 335 5.25 2.80 28.62
CA ARG A 335 4.43 1.63 29.02
C ARG A 335 4.13 0.77 27.81
N TYR A 336 3.67 1.40 26.73
CA TYR A 336 3.32 0.76 25.45
C TYR A 336 3.88 1.55 24.27
N SER A 337 4.46 0.86 23.31
CA SER A 337 4.96 1.45 22.07
C SER A 337 4.64 0.57 20.87
N MET A 338 4.48 1.19 19.69
CA MET A 338 4.44 0.50 18.41
C MET A 338 5.81 0.60 17.74
N ILE A 339 6.32 -0.49 17.19
CA ILE A 339 7.54 -0.55 16.39
C ILE A 339 7.14 -1.03 14.99
N LEU A 340 7.57 -0.29 13.97
CA LEU A 340 7.30 -0.56 12.55
C LEU A 340 8.61 -0.57 11.76
N GLU A 341 8.71 -1.39 10.72
CA GLU A 341 9.77 -1.35 9.71
C GLU A 341 9.38 -0.40 8.55
N ASP A 342 10.29 -0.12 7.62
CA ASP A 342 10.13 0.92 6.59
C ASP A 342 9.42 0.48 5.29
N ASP A 343 9.18 -0.82 5.14
CA ASP A 343 8.48 -1.47 4.02
C ASP A 343 7.08 -1.98 4.41
N VAL A 344 6.44 -1.32 5.38
CA VAL A 344 5.05 -1.59 5.78
C VAL A 344 4.03 -1.05 4.76
N LYS A 345 3.09 -1.91 4.37
CA LYS A 345 1.76 -1.59 3.84
C LYS A 345 0.73 -1.57 4.99
N PHE A 346 -0.09 -0.52 5.04
CA PHE A 346 -1.17 -0.39 6.02
C PHE A 346 -2.50 -0.88 5.45
N GLU A 347 -3.26 -1.62 6.26
CA GLU A 347 -4.63 -2.01 5.89
C GLU A 347 -5.61 -0.82 5.85
N PRO A 348 -6.68 -0.93 5.03
CA PRO A 348 -7.86 -0.09 5.17
C PRO A 348 -8.33 -0.01 6.63
N TYR A 349 -8.64 1.21 7.10
CA TYR A 349 -9.07 1.51 8.48
C TYR A 349 -8.03 1.17 9.58
N PHE A 350 -6.72 1.19 9.26
CA PHE A 350 -5.63 0.88 10.21
C PHE A 350 -5.76 1.56 11.59
N LYS A 351 -5.99 2.88 11.67
CA LYS A 351 -6.08 3.58 12.97
C LYS A 351 -7.26 3.06 13.80
N GLN A 352 -8.43 2.82 13.19
CA GLN A 352 -9.58 2.25 13.89
C GLN A 352 -9.27 0.83 14.39
N LYS A 353 -8.70 -0.03 13.54
CA LYS A 353 -8.32 -1.41 13.89
C LYS A 353 -7.34 -1.44 15.08
N VAL A 354 -6.30 -0.59 15.08
CA VAL A 354 -5.34 -0.49 16.19
C VAL A 354 -6.00 0.00 17.48
N LEU A 355 -6.90 1.00 17.41
CA LEU A 355 -7.61 1.49 18.60
C LEU A 355 -8.50 0.42 19.23
N TYR A 356 -9.18 -0.42 18.43
CA TYR A 356 -9.94 -1.55 18.95
C TYR A 356 -9.04 -2.63 19.59
N ILE A 357 -7.91 -2.94 18.97
CA ILE A 357 -6.89 -3.85 19.55
C ILE A 357 -6.42 -3.33 20.92
N LEU A 358 -6.09 -2.04 21.03
CA LEU A 358 -5.65 -1.44 22.30
C LEU A 358 -6.76 -1.47 23.36
N GLN A 359 -8.01 -1.23 22.96
CA GLN A 359 -9.17 -1.34 23.87
C GLN A 359 -9.35 -2.76 24.42
N GLU A 360 -9.16 -3.81 23.60
CA GLU A 360 -9.21 -5.20 24.06
C GLU A 360 -8.02 -5.57 24.97
N LEU A 361 -6.82 -5.07 24.68
CA LEU A 361 -5.66 -5.26 25.56
C LEU A 361 -5.86 -4.62 26.94
N GLU A 362 -6.58 -3.49 27.03
CA GLU A 362 -6.94 -2.87 28.30
C GLU A 362 -8.09 -3.58 29.05
N THR A 363 -9.00 -4.25 28.35
CA THR A 363 -10.24 -4.79 28.97
C THR A 363 -10.23 -6.31 29.14
N VAL A 364 -9.68 -7.05 28.17
CA VAL A 364 -9.72 -8.50 28.09
C VAL A 364 -8.39 -9.12 28.55
N LYS A 365 -7.25 -8.61 28.07
CA LYS A 365 -5.94 -9.25 28.27
C LYS A 365 -4.83 -8.26 28.64
N LYS A 366 -4.88 -7.76 29.88
CA LYS A 366 -3.89 -6.80 30.44
C LYS A 366 -2.47 -7.35 30.56
N ASP A 367 -2.31 -8.67 30.72
CA ASP A 367 -0.99 -9.30 30.79
C ASP A 367 -0.53 -9.74 29.41
N TRP A 368 0.10 -8.81 28.68
CA TRP A 368 0.68 -9.00 27.36
C TRP A 368 2.07 -8.34 27.29
N ASP A 369 2.95 -8.90 26.47
CA ASP A 369 4.31 -8.41 26.27
C ASP A 369 4.55 -7.91 24.86
N LEU A 370 4.06 -8.64 23.85
CA LEU A 370 4.18 -8.31 22.43
C LEU A 370 2.87 -8.64 21.70
N VAL A 371 2.46 -7.79 20.74
CA VAL A 371 1.34 -8.08 19.83
C VAL A 371 1.77 -7.84 18.39
N TYR A 372 1.85 -8.89 17.58
CA TYR A 372 2.12 -8.74 16.15
C TYR A 372 0.98 -8.01 15.45
N LEU A 373 1.32 -6.99 14.68
CA LEU A 373 0.38 -6.27 13.81
C LEU A 373 0.48 -6.76 12.35
N GLY A 374 1.68 -7.22 11.95
CA GLY A 374 1.96 -7.96 10.72
C GLY A 374 3.06 -8.99 10.96
N ARG A 375 2.93 -10.17 10.36
CA ARG A 375 3.88 -11.30 10.43
C ARG A 375 3.55 -12.36 9.37
N LYS A 376 4.47 -13.29 9.13
CA LYS A 376 4.23 -14.53 8.38
C LYS A 376 3.94 -15.67 9.36
N ARG A 377 2.72 -16.20 9.36
CA ARG A 377 2.39 -17.46 10.06
C ARG A 377 3.09 -18.62 9.36
N LEU A 378 3.83 -19.45 10.10
CA LEU A 378 4.46 -20.66 9.56
C LEU A 378 3.66 -21.94 9.82
N GLN A 379 2.70 -21.87 10.75
CA GLN A 379 1.77 -22.96 11.07
C GLN A 379 0.48 -22.80 10.25
N LYS A 380 -0.02 -23.91 9.69
CA LYS A 380 -1.27 -23.94 8.91
C LYS A 380 -2.52 -23.99 9.79
N ASP A 381 -2.37 -24.48 11.02
CA ASP A 381 -3.48 -24.63 11.95
C ASP A 381 -4.01 -23.26 12.42
N PRO A 382 -5.32 -23.14 12.73
CA PRO A 382 -5.87 -21.94 13.33
C PRO A 382 -5.26 -21.71 14.72
N GLU A 383 -4.96 -20.46 15.04
CA GLU A 383 -4.48 -20.07 16.35
C GLU A 383 -5.64 -19.86 17.31
N ASN A 384 -5.39 -20.10 18.61
CA ASN A 384 -6.42 -19.96 19.63
C ASN A 384 -6.70 -18.48 19.92
N TRP A 385 -7.96 -18.09 19.82
CA TRP A 385 -8.45 -16.78 20.25
C TRP A 385 -8.17 -16.54 21.73
N VAL A 386 -7.88 -15.29 22.08
CA VAL A 386 -7.88 -14.83 23.46
C VAL A 386 -9.32 -14.83 23.96
N GLU A 387 -9.57 -15.41 25.14
CA GLU A 387 -10.91 -15.54 25.71
C GLU A 387 -11.59 -14.16 25.83
N GLY A 388 -12.74 -13.98 25.17
CA GLY A 388 -13.50 -12.72 25.17
C GLY A 388 -13.04 -11.66 24.16
N SER A 389 -12.01 -11.94 23.34
CA SER A 389 -11.50 -11.04 22.30
C SER A 389 -12.16 -11.29 20.94
N GLN A 390 -12.27 -10.22 20.14
CA GLN A 390 -12.67 -10.25 18.72
C GLN A 390 -11.52 -9.97 17.76
N TYR A 391 -10.35 -9.51 18.25
CA TYR A 391 -9.23 -9.08 17.41
C TYR A 391 -7.87 -9.71 17.77
N LEU A 392 -7.79 -10.55 18.80
CA LEU A 392 -6.53 -11.13 19.32
C LEU A 392 -6.53 -12.65 19.37
N VAL A 393 -5.47 -13.24 18.82
CA VAL A 393 -5.11 -14.66 18.99
C VAL A 393 -3.78 -14.79 19.72
N HIS A 394 -3.55 -15.95 20.34
CA HIS A 394 -2.23 -16.33 20.85
C HIS A 394 -1.29 -16.66 19.69
N ALA A 395 -0.14 -15.98 19.61
CA ALA A 395 0.80 -16.18 18.49
C ALA A 395 1.45 -17.58 18.54
N GLY A 396 1.43 -18.28 17.40
CA GLY A 396 2.23 -19.47 17.11
C GLY A 396 3.57 -19.14 16.44
N TYR A 397 4.24 -20.14 15.86
CA TYR A 397 5.53 -19.91 15.18
C TYR A 397 5.37 -18.97 13.98
N SER A 398 6.16 -17.91 13.97
CA SER A 398 5.97 -16.73 13.13
C SER A 398 7.29 -16.16 12.65
N TYR A 399 7.34 -15.69 11.40
CA TYR A 399 8.43 -14.88 10.85
C TYR A 399 8.01 -13.43 10.60
N TRP A 400 9.02 -12.62 10.23
CA TRP A 400 8.93 -11.17 10.01
C TRP A 400 8.65 -10.35 11.27
N THR A 401 9.20 -9.14 11.27
CA THR A 401 9.07 -8.14 12.34
C THR A 401 8.52 -6.80 11.85
N VAL A 402 7.89 -6.79 10.67
CA VAL A 402 7.34 -5.62 9.96
C VAL A 402 6.56 -4.65 10.84
N GLY A 403 5.86 -5.15 11.86
CA GLY A 403 5.52 -4.32 12.99
C GLY A 403 4.70 -4.98 14.08
N TYR A 404 4.84 -4.45 15.30
CA TYR A 404 4.25 -4.99 16.51
C TYR A 404 4.05 -3.91 17.59
N LEU A 405 3.14 -4.17 18.52
CA LEU A 405 3.06 -3.48 19.80
C LEU A 405 4.01 -4.17 20.80
N LEU A 406 4.67 -3.38 21.65
CA LEU A 406 5.58 -3.85 22.69
C LEU A 406 5.25 -3.15 24.01
N SER A 407 5.17 -3.91 25.10
CA SER A 407 5.04 -3.36 26.45
C SER A 407 6.42 -3.19 27.12
N ALA A 408 6.53 -2.28 28.09
CA ALA A 408 7.74 -2.13 28.92
C ALA A 408 8.18 -3.45 29.57
N LYS A 409 7.22 -4.33 29.91
CA LYS A 409 7.48 -5.65 30.47
C LYS A 409 8.09 -6.58 29.41
N GLY A 410 7.51 -6.58 28.20
CA GLY A 410 8.04 -7.31 27.06
C GLY A 410 9.45 -6.90 26.69
N ALA A 411 9.70 -5.60 26.52
CA ALA A 411 11.03 -5.06 26.23
C ALA A 411 12.07 -5.54 27.27
N LYS A 412 11.75 -5.46 28.57
CA LYS A 412 12.64 -5.94 29.64
C LYS A 412 12.91 -7.44 29.56
N LYS A 413 11.91 -8.28 29.23
CA LYS A 413 12.11 -9.72 29.02
C LYS A 413 13.07 -10.02 27.86
N LEU A 414 12.89 -9.31 26.74
CA LEU A 414 13.74 -9.47 25.55
C LEU A 414 15.20 -9.04 25.78
N ILE A 415 15.42 -7.99 26.59
CA ILE A 415 16.79 -7.55 26.93
C ILE A 415 17.42 -8.43 28.02
N ASN A 416 16.66 -8.82 29.05
CA ASN A 416 17.17 -9.61 30.17
C ASN A 416 17.62 -11.03 29.78
N SER A 417 17.11 -11.59 28.68
CA SER A 417 17.60 -12.87 28.13
C SER A 417 18.98 -12.78 27.48
N LYS A 418 19.60 -11.58 27.45
CA LYS A 418 20.95 -11.29 26.93
C LYS A 418 21.14 -11.78 25.48
N PRO A 419 20.27 -11.40 24.53
CA PRO A 419 20.27 -11.94 23.17
C PRO A 419 21.59 -11.76 22.42
N LEU A 420 22.34 -10.69 22.69
CA LEU A 420 23.63 -10.45 22.06
C LEU A 420 24.69 -11.52 22.38
N GLN A 421 24.50 -12.33 23.43
CA GLN A 421 25.41 -13.43 23.79
C GLN A 421 25.09 -14.75 23.05
N ASN A 422 23.93 -14.86 22.41
CA ASN A 422 23.47 -16.02 21.64
C ASN A 422 22.70 -15.55 20.39
N LEU A 423 23.31 -14.67 19.59
CA LEU A 423 22.62 -13.95 18.53
C LEU A 423 22.15 -14.88 17.40
N ILE A 424 20.87 -14.72 17.02
CA ILE A 424 20.18 -15.32 15.88
C ILE A 424 19.26 -14.25 15.25
N PRO A 425 18.63 -14.47 14.08
CA PRO A 425 17.68 -13.51 13.51
C PRO A 425 16.53 -13.18 14.47
N VAL A 426 16.03 -11.94 14.39
CA VAL A 426 15.05 -11.41 15.35
C VAL A 426 13.72 -12.17 15.30
N ASP A 427 13.35 -12.66 14.12
CA ASP A 427 12.15 -13.42 13.87
C ASP A 427 12.26 -14.92 14.18
N GLU A 428 13.47 -15.43 14.46
CA GLU A 428 13.66 -16.71 15.16
C GLU A 428 13.72 -16.53 16.69
N PHE A 429 14.37 -15.45 17.15
CA PHE A 429 14.50 -15.12 18.56
C PHE A 429 13.15 -14.84 19.24
N LEU A 430 12.26 -14.06 18.62
CA LEU A 430 10.96 -13.76 19.22
C LEU A 430 10.14 -15.05 19.50
N PRO A 431 9.92 -15.99 18.54
CA PRO A 431 9.28 -17.27 18.82
C PRO A 431 9.97 -18.15 19.87
N ILE A 432 11.28 -18.03 20.05
CA ILE A 432 11.95 -18.68 21.19
C ILE A 432 11.46 -18.04 22.49
N MET A 433 11.45 -16.71 22.60
CA MET A 433 11.09 -16.02 23.83
C MET A 433 9.63 -16.25 24.30
N TYR A 434 8.70 -16.62 23.40
CA TYR A 434 7.34 -17.05 23.74
C TYR A 434 7.09 -18.57 23.60
N ASP A 435 8.16 -19.38 23.57
CA ASP A 435 8.16 -20.86 23.58
C ASP A 435 7.30 -21.52 22.47
N LYS A 436 7.32 -20.94 21.26
CA LYS A 436 6.65 -21.50 20.05
C LYS A 436 7.61 -21.90 18.94
N HIS A 437 8.89 -21.62 19.10
CA HIS A 437 9.93 -22.08 18.19
C HIS A 437 10.01 -23.62 18.13
N THR A 438 10.23 -24.17 16.94
CA THR A 438 10.19 -25.61 16.65
C THR A 438 11.50 -26.35 16.96
N ARG A 439 12.65 -25.67 16.87
CA ARG A 439 13.97 -26.21 17.25
C ARG A 439 14.14 -26.14 18.77
N GLU A 440 14.15 -27.28 19.45
CA GLU A 440 14.43 -27.37 20.89
C GLU A 440 15.89 -27.03 21.20
N GLU A 441 16.82 -27.40 20.30
CA GLU A 441 18.25 -27.14 20.39
C GLU A 441 18.59 -25.64 20.52
N TRP A 442 17.81 -24.77 19.87
CA TRP A 442 18.00 -23.31 19.96
C TRP A 442 17.38 -22.72 21.22
N LYS A 443 16.24 -23.27 21.66
CA LYS A 443 15.57 -22.84 22.90
C LYS A 443 16.40 -23.10 24.16
N GLN A 444 17.37 -24.03 24.13
CA GLN A 444 18.27 -24.29 25.25
C GLN A 444 19.17 -23.09 25.61
N PHE A 445 19.52 -22.24 24.64
CA PHE A 445 20.31 -21.02 24.86
C PHE A 445 19.52 -19.90 25.55
N PHE A 446 18.19 -20.05 25.63
CA PHE A 446 17.25 -19.08 26.20
C PHE A 446 16.31 -19.78 27.18
N PRO A 447 16.70 -19.98 28.45
CA PRO A 447 15.90 -20.75 29.41
C PRO A 447 14.61 -20.03 29.86
N GLU A 448 14.61 -18.69 29.94
CA GLU A 448 13.45 -17.89 30.39
C GLU A 448 12.54 -17.48 29.22
N ARG A 449 11.71 -18.41 28.74
CA ARG A 449 10.80 -18.22 27.59
C ARG A 449 9.37 -17.87 28.01
N ASN A 450 9.23 -16.77 28.76
CA ASN A 450 7.97 -16.38 29.39
C ASN A 450 7.27 -15.17 28.73
N LEU A 451 7.66 -14.77 27.51
CA LEU A 451 7.06 -13.65 26.79
C LEU A 451 5.60 -13.99 26.40
N VAL A 452 4.64 -13.14 26.75
CA VAL A 452 3.25 -13.30 26.34
C VAL A 452 3.03 -12.61 25.00
N ALA A 453 3.21 -13.38 23.91
CA ALA A 453 3.00 -12.93 22.55
C ALA A 453 1.57 -13.21 22.06
N LEU A 454 0.94 -12.17 21.50
CA LEU A 454 -0.35 -12.21 20.81
C LEU A 454 -0.17 -11.77 19.35
N SER A 455 -1.22 -11.88 18.56
CA SER A 455 -1.31 -11.32 17.21
C SER A 455 -2.68 -10.69 17.01
N ALA A 456 -2.72 -9.60 16.25
CA ALA A 456 -3.94 -9.17 15.60
C ALA A 456 -4.44 -10.30 14.66
N GLU A 457 -5.75 -10.50 14.60
CA GLU A 457 -6.45 -11.38 13.65
C GLU A 457 -7.76 -10.71 13.24
N PRO A 458 -7.93 -10.26 11.97
CA PRO A 458 -6.91 -10.25 10.91
C PRO A 458 -5.73 -9.31 11.21
N LEU A 459 -4.60 -9.57 10.56
CA LEU A 459 -3.44 -8.66 10.58
C LEU A 459 -3.82 -7.29 10.00
N VAL A 460 -3.16 -6.24 10.52
CA VAL A 460 -3.48 -4.83 10.20
C VAL A 460 -2.38 -4.13 9.40
N ILE A 461 -1.24 -4.78 9.22
CA ILE A 461 -0.15 -4.37 8.34
C ILE A 461 0.46 -5.60 7.67
N TYR A 462 1.04 -5.38 6.49
CA TYR A 462 1.71 -6.38 5.66
C TYR A 462 3.02 -5.78 5.11
N PRO A 463 4.00 -6.58 4.64
CA PRO A 463 5.08 -6.01 3.84
C PRO A 463 4.52 -5.45 2.51
N THR A 464 5.21 -4.47 1.91
CA THR A 464 4.87 -3.99 0.56
C THR A 464 5.17 -5.03 -0.51
N HIS A 465 6.20 -5.87 -0.30
CA HIS A 465 6.65 -6.90 -1.22
C HIS A 465 6.99 -8.20 -0.48
N TYR A 466 6.69 -9.32 -1.11
CA TYR A 466 7.01 -10.66 -0.66
C TYR A 466 8.26 -11.20 -1.36
N THR A 467 8.94 -12.15 -0.73
CA THR A 467 10.11 -12.82 -1.31
C THR A 467 9.74 -13.48 -2.65
N GLY A 468 10.33 -13.00 -3.74
CA GLY A 468 10.05 -13.45 -5.10
C GLY A 468 9.23 -12.48 -5.96
N ASP A 469 8.67 -11.42 -5.37
CA ASP A 469 7.98 -10.37 -6.13
C ASP A 469 8.95 -9.56 -7.00
N ALA A 470 8.47 -9.08 -8.16
CA ALA A 470 9.23 -8.14 -8.97
C ALA A 470 9.41 -6.82 -8.17
N GLY A 471 10.66 -6.37 -8.02
CA GLY A 471 11.01 -5.23 -7.16
C GLY A 471 11.47 -5.60 -5.74
N TYR A 472 11.28 -6.85 -5.29
CA TYR A 472 11.72 -7.29 -3.97
C TYR A 472 13.24 -7.16 -3.78
N ILE A 473 13.66 -6.30 -2.85
CA ILE A 473 15.05 -6.17 -2.42
C ILE A 473 15.12 -6.35 -0.90
N SER A 474 15.53 -7.54 -0.47
CA SER A 474 15.89 -7.81 0.93
C SER A 474 17.23 -7.14 1.28
N ASP A 475 17.26 -6.36 2.36
CA ASP A 475 18.50 -5.79 2.92
C ASP A 475 19.17 -6.71 3.95
N THR A 476 18.46 -7.73 4.43
CA THR A 476 18.98 -8.76 5.34
C THR A 476 19.66 -9.89 4.55
N GLU A 477 18.94 -10.52 3.62
CA GLU A 477 19.37 -11.73 2.93
C GLU A 477 20.48 -11.47 1.88
N ASN A 478 20.45 -10.32 1.19
CA ASN A 478 21.40 -9.98 0.11
C ASN A 478 22.71 -9.35 0.61
N SER A 479 23.14 -9.65 1.83
CA SER A 479 24.34 -9.08 2.45
C SER A 479 25.44 -10.11 2.66
N SER A 480 26.68 -9.65 2.93
CA SER A 480 27.82 -10.55 3.13
C SER A 480 27.60 -11.49 4.32
N GLN A 481 27.93 -12.76 4.11
CA GLN A 481 27.94 -13.78 5.15
C GLN A 481 29.08 -13.51 6.16
N LEU A 482 28.91 -14.02 7.39
CA LEU A 482 29.97 -13.99 8.40
C LEU A 482 31.17 -14.87 7.99
N PRO A 483 32.43 -14.44 8.27
CA PRO A 483 33.60 -15.29 8.06
C PRO A 483 33.57 -16.56 8.93
N GLU A 484 33.99 -17.72 8.40
CA GLU A 484 33.93 -19.00 9.12
C GLU A 484 34.74 -19.04 10.43
N ASN A 485 35.69 -18.13 10.62
CA ASN A 485 36.59 -18.08 11.77
C ASN A 485 35.95 -17.52 13.06
N SER A 486 34.66 -17.14 13.04
CA SER A 486 33.93 -16.77 14.26
C SER A 486 33.37 -17.98 15.05
N ARG A 487 33.75 -19.21 14.69
CA ARG A 487 33.50 -20.41 15.50
C ARG A 487 34.29 -20.29 16.81
N GLY A 488 33.57 -20.33 17.93
CA GLY A 488 34.18 -20.31 19.26
C GLY A 488 35.24 -21.39 19.41
N ASP A 489 36.37 -21.03 20.02
CA ASP A 489 37.58 -21.84 20.14
C ASP A 489 37.31 -23.15 20.90
N ASN A 490 37.07 -24.24 20.16
CA ASN A 490 37.00 -25.58 20.70
C ASN A 490 38.43 -26.07 20.95
N GLY A 491 38.96 -25.69 22.12
CA GLY A 491 40.31 -26.05 22.55
C GLY A 491 40.62 -27.53 22.32
N SER A 492 41.60 -27.79 21.46
CA SER A 492 42.09 -29.12 21.14
C SER A 492 42.66 -29.79 22.39
N LYS A 493 42.00 -30.86 22.86
CA LYS A 493 42.67 -31.82 23.73
C LYS A 493 43.63 -32.64 22.88
N GLU A 494 44.92 -32.47 23.13
CA GLU A 494 45.94 -33.45 22.77
C GLU A 494 45.70 -34.74 23.58
N GLU A 495 45.68 -35.89 22.90
CA GLU A 495 45.95 -37.19 23.50
C GLU A 495 47.03 -37.91 22.66
N LEU A 496 47.90 -38.63 23.37
CA LEU A 496 49.07 -39.37 22.87
C LEU A 496 48.69 -40.70 22.20
#